data_AF-A0A7Z9W2G0-F1
#
_entry.id   AF-A0A7Z9W2G0-F1
#
_cell.length_a   1.000
_cell.length_b   1.000
_cell.length_c   1.000
_cell.angle_alpha   90.00
_cell.angle_beta   90.00
_cell.angle_gamma   90.00
#
_symmetry.space_group_name_H-M   'P 1'
#
loop_
_entity.id
_entity.type
_entity.pdbx_description
1 polymer ?
#
loop_
_entity_poly.entity_id
_entity_poly.type
_entity_poly.pdbx_seq_one_letter_code
_entity_poly.pdbx_strand_id
1 'polypeptide(L)'
;MVDPFLLRFVSLGFTLLFLLASVHKLTGLEEFQAALRDYRLIPPGLVRLTAHLIPMVEVSLALGWLFAVQIQIVAYASAGLLAAYGLAMGINLLRGRVHIGCG
;
A
#
# COMPACT_ATOMS: atom_id res chain seq x y z
N MET A 1 -2.70 -26.69 11.60
CA MET A 1 -3.15 -25.64 12.53
C MET A 1 -2.04 -24.61 12.60
N VAL A 2 -2.30 -23.35 12.24
CA VAL A 2 -1.29 -22.29 12.36
C VAL A 2 -1.23 -21.88 13.82
N ASP A 3 -0.03 -21.78 14.40
CA ASP A 3 0.13 -21.42 15.80
C ASP A 3 -0.47 -20.03 16.09
N PRO A 4 -1.28 -19.89 17.15
CA PRO A 4 -1.91 -18.61 17.49
C PRO A 4 -0.88 -17.52 17.82
N PHE A 5 0.32 -17.91 18.27
CA PHE A 5 1.46 -17.01 18.41
C PHE A 5 1.94 -16.48 17.07
N LEU A 6 2.16 -17.36 16.09
CA LEU A 6 2.61 -16.98 14.76
C LEU A 6 1.63 -16.01 14.09
N LEU A 7 0.33 -16.29 14.22
CA LEU A 7 -0.73 -15.45 13.68
C LEU A 7 -0.70 -14.02 14.25
N ARG A 8 -0.41 -13.88 15.56
CA ARG A 8 -0.27 -12.58 16.23
C ARG A 8 0.98 -11.82 15.78
N PHE A 9 2.11 -12.52 15.65
CA PHE A 9 3.34 -11.91 15.14
C PHE A 9 3.17 -11.41 13.71
N VAL A 10 2.58 -12.22 12.83
CA VAL A 10 2.30 -11.83 11.45
C VAL A 10 1.35 -10.64 11.41
N SER A 11 0.28 -10.68 12.21
CA SER A 11 -0.67 -9.57 12.30
C SER A 11 -0.02 -8.25 12.74
N LEU A 12 0.81 -8.28 13.78
CA LEU A 12 1.56 -7.11 14.23
C LEU A 12 2.50 -6.59 13.14
N GLY A 13 3.20 -7.49 12.45
CA GLY A 13 4.07 -7.14 11.33
C GLY A 13 3.32 -6.42 10.21
N PHE A 14 2.18 -6.97 9.76
CA PHE A 14 1.36 -6.33 8.73
C PHE A 14 0.73 -5.01 9.21
N THR A 15 0.28 -4.95 10.46
CA THR A 15 -0.24 -3.71 11.06
C THR A 15 0.81 -2.61 10.99
N LEU A 16 2.04 -2.91 11.43
CA LEU A 16 3.14 -1.95 11.44
C LEU A 16 3.54 -1.54 10.02
N LEU A 17 3.62 -2.51 9.10
CA LEU A 17 3.92 -2.26 7.68
C LEU A 17 2.92 -1.29 7.06
N PHE A 18 1.62 -1.56 7.18
CA PHE A 18 0.59 -0.70 6.60
C PHE A 18 0.50 0.67 7.28
N LEU A 19 0.69 0.73 8.60
CA LEU A 19 0.69 1.99 9.33
C LEU A 19 1.85 2.89 8.91
N LEU A 20 3.07 2.35 8.85
CA LEU A 20 4.26 3.06 8.36
C LEU A 20 4.08 3.50 6.90
N ALA A 21 3.57 2.61 6.04
CA ALA A 21 3.32 2.91 4.64
C ALA A 21 2.32 4.06 4.47
N SER A 22 1.25 4.09 5.27
CA SER A 22 0.24 5.15 5.22
C SER A 22 0.81 6.47 5.73
N VAL A 23 1.52 6.46 6.87
CA VAL A 23 2.17 7.66 7.42
C VAL A 23 3.15 8.25 6.41
N HIS A 24 3.99 7.43 5.79
CA HIS A 24 4.97 7.88 4.80
C HIS A 24 4.29 8.49 3.56
N LYS A 25 3.18 7.91 3.08
CA LYS A 25 2.39 8.47 1.97
C LYS A 25 1.63 9.74 2.34
N LEU A 26 1.24 9.91 3.60
CA LEU A 26 0.56 11.11 4.09
C LEU A 26 1.55 12.27 4.28
N THR A 27 2.76 11.99 4.80
CA THR A 27 3.81 13.01 4.95
C THR A 27 4.42 13.44 3.62
N GLY A 28 4.60 12.49 2.69
CA GLY A 28 5.12 12.73 1.34
C GLY A 28 4.03 12.77 0.27
N LEU A 29 2.84 13.27 0.58
CA LEU A 29 1.68 13.17 -0.32
C LEU A 29 1.93 13.86 -1.66
N GLU A 30 2.68 14.95 -1.68
CA GLU A 30 3.04 15.66 -2.90
C GLU A 30 4.00 14.85 -3.77
N GLU A 31 5.03 14.25 -3.18
CA GLU A 31 5.96 13.34 -3.87
C GLU A 31 5.24 12.09 -4.38
N PHE A 32 4.31 11.54 -3.60
CA PHE A 32 3.50 10.40 -4.02
C PHE A 32 2.55 10.76 -5.17
N GLN A 33 1.94 11.95 -5.14
CA GLN A 33 1.15 12.46 -6.26
C GLN A 33 2.00 12.71 -7.50
N ALA A 34 3.21 13.25 -7.35
CA ALA A 34 4.16 13.44 -8.45
C ALA A 34 4.54 12.09 -9.06
N ALA A 35 4.88 11.11 -8.22
CA ALA A 35 5.14 9.74 -8.66
C ALA A 35 3.93 9.14 -9.40
N LEU A 36 2.70 9.25 -8.86
CA LEU A 36 1.47 8.78 -9.50
C LEU A 36 1.15 9.46 -10.83
N ARG A 37 1.37 10.78 -10.93
CA ARG A 37 1.27 11.51 -12.20
C ARG A 37 2.29 11.00 -13.20
N ASP A 38 3.52 10.79 -12.74
CA ASP A 38 4.56 10.22 -13.55
C ASP A 38 4.17 8.82 -14.00
N TYR A 39 3.69 7.92 -13.13
CA TYR A 39 3.25 6.57 -13.49
C TYR A 39 2.28 6.55 -14.69
N ARG A 40 1.49 7.62 -14.96
CA ARG A 40 0.50 7.73 -16.06
C ARG A 40 -0.46 6.53 -16.15
N LEU A 41 -0.55 5.73 -15.09
CA LEU A 41 -1.45 4.58 -14.98
C LEU A 41 -2.90 5.04 -14.79
N ILE A 42 -3.11 6.27 -14.32
CA ILE A 42 -4.40 6.78 -13.89
C ILE A 42 -4.57 8.21 -14.47
N PRO A 43 -5.76 8.58 -14.99
CA PRO A 43 -6.01 9.93 -15.49
C PRO A 43 -5.77 11.00 -14.40
N PRO A 44 -5.30 12.20 -14.79
CA PRO A 44 -4.82 13.23 -13.87
C PRO A 44 -5.87 13.68 -12.84
N GLY A 45 -7.17 13.61 -13.18
CA GLY A 45 -8.27 13.92 -12.26
C GLY A 45 -8.42 12.89 -11.12
N LEU A 46 -8.06 11.62 -11.36
CA LEU A 46 -8.13 10.56 -10.35
C LEU A 46 -6.86 10.44 -9.51
N VAL A 47 -5.73 11.01 -9.93
CA VAL A 47 -4.46 10.91 -9.19
C VAL A 47 -4.59 11.43 -7.76
N ARG A 48 -5.24 12.58 -7.55
CA ARG A 48 -5.42 13.14 -6.20
C ARG A 48 -6.34 12.26 -5.34
N LEU A 49 -7.40 11.71 -5.93
CA LEU A 49 -8.32 10.82 -5.24
C LEU A 49 -7.61 9.51 -4.85
N THR A 50 -6.91 8.88 -5.79
CA THR A 50 -6.16 7.65 -5.55
C THR A 50 -5.03 7.86 -4.53
N ALA A 51 -4.35 9.01 -4.57
CA ALA A 51 -3.31 9.36 -3.62
C ALA A 51 -3.82 9.42 -2.17
N HIS A 52 -5.09 9.75 -1.96
CA HIS A 52 -5.71 9.80 -0.64
C HIS A 52 -6.41 8.48 -0.26
N LEU A 53 -7.05 7.83 -1.23
CA LEU A 53 -7.73 6.55 -1.01
C LEU A 53 -6.76 5.43 -0.62
N ILE A 54 -5.57 5.38 -1.22
CA ILE A 54 -4.56 4.36 -0.88
C ILE A 54 -4.20 4.39 0.61
N PRO A 55 -3.75 5.52 1.20
CA PRO A 55 -3.43 5.56 2.62
C PRO A 55 -4.64 5.27 3.53
N MET A 56 -5.87 5.61 3.12
CA MET A 56 -7.09 5.21 3.84
C MET A 56 -7.32 3.70 3.84
N VAL A 57 -7.11 3.04 2.69
CA VAL A 57 -7.21 1.57 2.58
C VAL A 57 -6.13 0.90 3.42
N GLU A 58 -4.90 1.43 3.41
CA GLU A 58 -3.79 0.90 4.24
C GLU A 58 -4.10 1.00 5.74
N VAL A 59 -4.63 2.12 6.23
CA VAL A 59 -5.05 2.27 7.63
C VAL A 59 -6.17 1.29 7.97
N SER A 60 -7.14 1.11 7.06
CA SER A 60 -8.24 0.17 7.26
C SER A 60 -7.74 -1.27 7.40
N LEU A 61 -6.77 -1.67 6.58
CA LEU A 61 -6.12 -2.98 6.68
C LEU A 61 -5.28 -3.13 7.94
N ALA A 62 -4.56 -2.08 8.36
CA ALA A 62 -3.80 -2.07 9.61
C ALA A 62 -4.73 -2.29 10.81
N LEU A 63 -5.87 -1.60 10.85
CA LEU A 63 -6.89 -1.80 11.89
C LEU A 63 -7.51 -3.22 11.81
N GLY A 64 -7.77 -3.72 10.61
CA GLY A 64 -8.28 -5.08 10.40
C GLY A 64 -7.34 -6.17 10.96
N TRP A 65 -6.03 -6.01 10.74
CA TRP A 65 -5.01 -6.88 11.33
C TRP A 65 -4.96 -6.72 12.86
N LEU A 66 -4.91 -5.48 13.36
CA LEU A 66 -4.81 -5.18 14.79
C LEU A 66 -5.96 -5.79 15.62
N PHE A 67 -7.20 -5.66 15.13
CA PHE A 67 -8.38 -6.23 15.80
C PHE A 67 -8.61 -7.71 15.48
N ALA A 68 -7.77 -8.32 14.62
CA ALA A 68 -7.92 -9.70 14.17
C ALA A 68 -9.32 -10.03 13.62
N VAL A 69 -10.00 -9.03 13.03
CA VAL A 69 -11.35 -9.18 12.50
C VAL A 69 -11.26 -9.91 11.17
N GLN A 70 -11.79 -11.14 11.10
CA GLN A 70 -11.87 -11.92 9.86
C GLN A 70 -10.52 -11.95 9.11
N ILE A 71 -9.49 -12.47 9.79
CA ILE A 71 -8.09 -12.54 9.32
C ILE A 71 -7.97 -13.04 7.88
N GLN A 72 -8.82 -13.99 7.46
CA GLN A 72 -8.83 -14.47 6.08
C GLN A 72 -9.12 -13.36 5.08
N ILE A 73 -10.17 -12.55 5.30
CA ILE A 73 -10.55 -11.44 4.42
C ILE A 73 -9.46 -10.38 4.43
N VAL A 74 -8.95 -10.02 5.61
CA VAL A 74 -7.87 -9.04 5.76
C VAL A 74 -6.60 -9.51 5.05
N ALA A 75 -6.26 -10.80 5.12
CA ALA A 75 -5.13 -11.39 4.43
C ALA A 75 -5.30 -11.34 2.90
N TYR A 76 -6.47 -11.74 2.37
CA TYR A 76 -6.74 -11.65 0.93
C TYR A 76 -6.71 -10.20 0.43
N ALA A 77 -7.30 -9.27 1.17
CA ALA A 77 -7.28 -7.86 0.82
C ALA A 77 -5.86 -7.26 0.86
N SER A 78 -5.07 -7.62 1.87
CA SER A 78 -3.66 -7.23 1.97
C SER A 78 -2.84 -7.76 0.79
N ALA A 79 -3.02 -9.03 0.43
CA ALA A 79 -2.34 -9.65 -0.70
C ALA A 79 -2.73 -8.98 -2.02
N GLY A 80 -4.03 -8.69 -2.22
CA GLY A 80 -4.52 -7.99 -3.40
C GLY A 80 -3.94 -6.58 -3.52
N LEU A 81 -3.86 -5.85 -2.41
CA LEU A 81 -3.26 -4.51 -2.39
C LEU A 81 -1.76 -4.55 -2.73
N LEU A 82 -1.01 -5.48 -2.11
CA LEU A 82 0.42 -5.64 -2.38
C LEU A 82 0.68 -6.09 -3.83
N ALA A 83 -0.13 -7.00 -4.36
CA ALA A 83 -0.04 -7.44 -5.74
C ALA A 83 -0.34 -6.30 -6.73
N ALA A 84 -1.37 -5.50 -6.47
CA ALA A 84 -1.68 -4.32 -7.28
C ALA A 84 -0.54 -3.30 -7.25
N TYR A 85 0.06 -3.06 -6.08
CA TYR A 85 1.23 -2.17 -5.94
C TYR A 85 2.43 -2.72 -6.70
N GLY A 86 2.72 -4.02 -6.56
CA GLY A 86 3.79 -4.71 -7.27
C GLY A 86 3.60 -4.71 -8.79
N LEU A 87 2.36 -4.89 -9.27
CA LEU A 87 2.01 -4.76 -10.68
C LEU A 87 2.20 -3.32 -11.18
N ALA A 88 1.73 -2.33 -10.43
CA ALA A 88 1.91 -0.91 -10.80
C ALA A 88 3.40 -0.56 -10.90
N MET A 89 4.21 -0.99 -9.92
CA MET A 89 5.65 -0.78 -9.90
C MET A 89 6.35 -1.56 -11.01
N GLY A 90 5.96 -2.82 -11.25
CA GLY A 90 6.50 -3.66 -12.32
C GLY A 90 6.21 -3.11 -13.72
N ILE A 91 4.97 -2.68 -13.98
CA ILE A 91 4.59 -1.99 -15.23
C ILE A 91 5.44 -0.73 -15.42
N ASN A 92 5.71 0.01 -14.36
CA ASN A 92 6.54 1.21 -14.45
C ASN A 92 8.00 0.92 -14.76
N LEU A 93 8.58 -0.11 -14.12
CA LEU A 93 9.94 -0.55 -14.38
C LEU A 93 10.08 -1.06 -15.82
N LEU A 94 9.10 -1.83 -16.31
CA LEU A 94 9.06 -2.31 -17.71
C LEU A 94 8.94 -1.17 -18.73
N ARG A 95 8.34 -0.04 -18.33
CA ARG A 95 8.27 1.18 -19.15
C ARG A 95 9.57 1.99 -19.16
N GLY A 96 10.64 1.49 -18.54
CA GLY A 96 11.98 2.10 -18.57
C GLY A 96 12.11 3.36 -17.71
N ARG A 97 11.15 3.67 -16.84
CA ARG A 97 11.24 4.83 -15.94
C ARG A 97 11.96 4.48 -14.65
N VAL A 98 13.28 4.38 -14.79
CA VAL A 98 14.27 4.32 -13.71
C VAL A 98 14.79 5.73 -13.42
N HIS A 99 13.89 6.70 -13.27
CA HIS A 99 14.26 7.99 -12.69
C HIS A 99 13.75 8.01 -11.25
N ILE A 100 14.50 7.30 -10.42
CA ILE A 100 14.64 7.67 -9.01
C ILE A 100 15.34 9.02 -9.08
N GLY A 101 14.66 10.10 -8.73
CA GLY A 101 15.32 11.40 -8.58
C GLY A 101 16.42 11.22 -7.55
N CYS A 102 17.68 11.21 -7.99
CA CYS A 102 18.80 11.42 -7.09
C CYS A 102 18.68 12.86 -6.58
N GLY A 103 18.13 12.98 -5.38
CA GLY A 103 18.18 14.15 -4.51
C GLY A 103 18.33 13.63 -3.09
#